data_AF-A0A258TKP6-F1
#
_entry.id   AF-A0A258TKP6-F1
#
_cell.length_a   1.000
_cell.length_b   1.000
_cell.length_c   1.000
_cell.angle_alpha   90.00
_cell.angle_beta   90.00
_cell.angle_gamma   90.00
#
_symmetry.space_group_name_H-M   'P 1'
#
loop_
_entity.id
_entity.type
_entity.pdbx_description
1 polymer ?
#
loop_
_entity_poly.entity_id
_entity_poly.type
_entity_poly.pdbx_seq_one_letter_code
_entity_poly.pdbx_strand_id
1 'polypeptide(L)'
;MATILGPKRGAAKSLAPDGFERVLAIGALVLLGFVLAALIRGRPYWGQIPTMVWLHLATMTVALGLTPVMLLRRRGDRPHRALGTIWVAAMVLTALISFGIRSVNHGGFSIIHILSVWVLIQVPLIWWSARTHRVAQHRSSVRGMVTGALLIAGFFTFPFNRMLGQFLFG
;
A
#
# COMPACT_ATOMS: atom_id res chain seq x y z
N MET A 1 -8.51 -40.10 -37.66
CA MET A 1 -8.99 -39.95 -36.28
C MET A 1 -8.77 -38.51 -35.84
N ALA A 2 -9.82 -37.70 -35.75
CA ALA A 2 -9.72 -36.30 -35.35
C ALA A 2 -9.80 -36.20 -33.82
N THR A 3 -8.67 -35.90 -33.16
CA THR A 3 -8.65 -35.60 -31.72
C THR A 3 -9.09 -34.15 -31.52
N ILE A 4 -10.33 -33.98 -31.04
CA ILE A 4 -10.87 -32.68 -30.65
C ILE A 4 -10.25 -32.29 -29.31
N LEU A 5 -9.24 -31.41 -29.34
CA LEU A 5 -8.73 -30.74 -28.13
C LEU A 5 -9.78 -29.72 -27.67
N GLY A 6 -10.60 -30.11 -26.70
CA GLY A 6 -11.51 -29.19 -26.03
C GLY A 6 -10.74 -28.02 -25.38
N PRO A 7 -11.30 -26.80 -25.38
CA PRO A 7 -10.61 -25.63 -24.83
C PRO A 7 -10.32 -25.85 -23.35
N LYS A 8 -9.05 -25.69 -22.94
CA LYS A 8 -8.63 -25.69 -21.54
C LYS A 8 -9.43 -24.61 -20.80
N ARG A 9 -10.48 -25.01 -20.08
CA ARG A 9 -11.19 -24.12 -19.14
C ARG A 9 -10.15 -23.53 -18.20
N GLY A 10 -9.92 -22.22 -18.29
CA GLY A 10 -8.93 -21.52 -17.48
C GLY A 10 -9.15 -21.86 -16.01
N ALA A 11 -8.16 -22.50 -15.39
CA ALA A 11 -8.23 -22.93 -14.00
C ALA A 11 -8.68 -21.76 -13.12
N ALA A 12 -9.76 -21.96 -12.35
CA ALA A 12 -10.24 -20.96 -11.41
C ALA A 12 -9.08 -20.53 -10.49
N LYS A 13 -8.74 -19.24 -10.46
CA LYS A 13 -7.64 -18.73 -9.63
C LYS A 13 -7.92 -19.04 -8.16
N SER A 14 -7.00 -19.77 -7.52
CA SER A 14 -7.10 -20.15 -6.11
C SER A 14 -7.25 -18.92 -5.21
N LEU A 15 -8.13 -19.01 -4.21
CA LEU A 15 -8.33 -17.99 -3.18
C LEU A 15 -7.23 -18.00 -2.10
N ALA A 16 -6.40 -19.04 -2.08
CA ALA A 16 -5.28 -19.14 -1.16
C ALA A 16 -4.17 -18.13 -1.53
N PRO A 17 -3.42 -17.62 -0.53
CA PRO A 17 -2.25 -16.79 -0.77
C PRO A 17 -1.22 -17.52 -1.63
N ASP A 18 -0.70 -16.87 -2.66
CA ASP A 18 0.40 -17.42 -3.47
C ASP A 18 1.77 -16.90 -3.01
N GLY A 19 2.85 -17.41 -3.60
CA GLY A 19 4.22 -17.04 -3.23
C GLY A 19 4.48 -15.54 -3.39
N PHE A 20 3.92 -14.91 -4.42
CA PHE A 20 4.07 -13.48 -4.64
C PHE A 20 3.44 -12.66 -3.50
N GLU A 21 2.26 -13.05 -3.01
CA GLU A 21 1.62 -12.38 -1.88
C GLU A 21 2.38 -12.55 -0.57
N ARG A 22 3.07 -13.68 -0.39
CA ARG A 22 4.00 -13.88 0.74
C ARG A 22 5.18 -12.93 0.65
N VAL A 23 5.76 -12.76 -0.54
CA VAL A 23 6.84 -11.79 -0.77
C VAL A 23 6.37 -10.37 -0.47
N LEU A 24 5.18 -9.98 -0.94
CA LEU A 24 4.60 -8.67 -0.63
C LEU A 24 4.36 -8.48 0.88
N ALA A 25 3.87 -9.51 1.57
CA ALA A 25 3.67 -9.47 3.02
C ALA A 25 4.99 -9.31 3.79
N ILE A 26 6.02 -10.08 3.41
CA ILE A 26 7.37 -9.96 4.01
C ILE A 26 7.95 -8.57 3.72
N GLY A 27 7.87 -8.11 2.47
CA GLY A 27 8.33 -6.78 2.09
C GLY A 27 7.64 -5.67 2.88
N ALA A 28 6.33 -5.80 3.13
CA ALA A 28 5.58 -4.85 3.94
C ALA A 28 6.02 -4.87 5.41
N LEU A 29 6.28 -6.05 6.00
CA LEU A 29 6.80 -6.17 7.36
C LEU A 29 8.21 -5.59 7.50
N VAL A 30 9.09 -5.89 6.54
CA VAL A 30 10.45 -5.35 6.50
C VAL A 30 10.39 -3.83 6.43
N LEU A 31 9.67 -3.29 5.45
CA LEU A 31 9.50 -1.85 5.29
C LEU A 31 8.92 -1.19 6.55
N LEU A 32 7.92 -1.82 7.19
CA LEU A 32 7.35 -1.35 8.44
C LEU A 32 8.41 -1.29 9.54
N GLY A 33 9.25 -2.32 9.67
CA GLY A 33 10.38 -2.35 10.60
C GLY A 33 11.34 -1.18 10.38
N PHE A 34 11.72 -0.90 9.13
CA PHE A 34 12.55 0.24 8.76
C PHE A 34 11.91 1.59 9.13
N VAL A 35 10.61 1.75 8.83
CA VAL A 35 9.86 2.98 9.19
C VAL A 35 9.84 3.18 10.69
N LEU A 36 9.52 2.13 11.47
CA LEU A 36 9.47 2.21 12.93
C LEU A 36 10.86 2.51 13.52
N ALA A 37 11.92 1.88 13.02
CA ALA A 37 13.29 2.16 13.45
C ALA A 37 13.68 3.63 13.17
N ALA A 38 13.34 4.14 11.98
CA ALA A 38 13.58 5.54 11.61
C ALA A 38 12.82 6.52 12.52
N LEU A 39 11.55 6.23 12.85
CA LEU A 39 10.75 7.07 13.75
C LEU A 39 11.33 7.08 15.17
N ILE A 40 11.76 5.92 15.68
CA ILE A 40 12.37 5.79 17.01
C ILE A 40 13.69 6.58 17.08
N ARG A 41 14.56 6.42 16.08
CA ARG A 41 15.84 7.14 16.02
C ARG A 41 15.65 8.64 15.82
N GLY A 42 14.61 9.03 15.07
CA GLY A 42 14.19 10.41 14.85
C GLY A 42 13.55 11.12 16.05
N ARG A 43 13.42 10.47 17.23
CA ARG A 43 12.79 11.06 18.43
C ARG A 43 13.20 12.51 18.76
N PRO A 44 14.47 12.93 18.61
CA PRO A 44 14.88 14.30 18.96
C PRO A 44 14.26 15.35 18.05
N TYR A 45 13.86 14.97 16.83
CA TYR A 45 13.37 15.86 15.78
C TYR A 45 11.85 15.90 15.68
N TRP A 46 11.12 15.11 16.47
CA TRP A 46 9.66 15.01 16.36
C TRP A 46 8.93 16.34 16.47
N GLY A 47 9.44 17.27 17.29
CA GLY A 47 8.87 18.61 17.45
C GLY A 47 9.00 19.51 16.22
N GLN A 48 9.83 19.14 15.24
CA GLN A 48 10.06 19.90 14.00
C GLN A 48 9.21 19.37 12.84
N ILE A 49 8.58 18.21 12.99
CA ILE A 49 7.81 17.56 11.93
C ILE A 49 6.42 18.19 11.84
N PRO A 50 6.01 18.71 10.66
CA PRO A 50 4.68 19.28 10.48
C PRO A 50 3.57 18.26 10.76
N THR A 51 2.46 18.71 11.34
CA THR A 51 1.30 17.86 11.69
C THR A 51 0.78 17.06 10.49
N MET A 52 0.76 17.64 9.28
CA MET A 52 0.33 16.92 8.08
C MET A 52 1.22 15.72 7.74
N VAL A 53 2.54 15.83 7.98
CA VAL A 53 3.47 14.73 7.75
C VAL A 53 3.22 13.62 8.78
N TRP A 54 2.96 13.96 10.04
CA TRP A 54 2.56 12.99 11.06
C TRP A 54 1.27 12.25 10.72
N LEU A 55 0.24 12.96 10.28
CA LEU A 55 -1.04 12.36 9.87
C LEU A 55 -0.87 11.42 8.66
N HIS A 56 -0.03 11.80 7.70
CA HIS A 56 0.30 10.96 6.55
C HIS A 56 1.07 9.71 6.97
N LEU A 57 2.10 9.86 7.81
CA LEU A 57 2.88 8.73 8.33
C LEU A 57 2.01 7.76 9.15
N ALA A 58 1.10 8.28 9.97
CA ALA A 58 0.18 7.45 10.75
C ALA A 58 -0.73 6.61 9.85
N THR A 59 -1.36 7.24 8.85
CA THR A 59 -2.26 6.53 7.93
C THR A 59 -1.51 5.53 7.04
N MET A 60 -0.31 5.86 6.57
CA MET A 60 0.58 4.93 5.87
C MET A 60 1.00 3.74 6.73
N THR A 61 1.35 3.98 8.00
CA THR A 61 1.79 2.92 8.93
C THR A 61 0.66 1.92 9.18
N VAL A 62 -0.58 2.40 9.34
CA VAL A 62 -1.77 1.54 9.44
C VAL A 62 -1.96 0.73 8.15
N ALA A 63 -1.94 1.36 6.98
CA ALA A 63 -2.10 0.66 5.71
C ALA A 63 -1.00 -0.42 5.50
N LEU A 64 0.24 -0.09 5.84
CA LEU A 64 1.38 -0.99 5.72
C LEU A 64 1.27 -2.17 6.71
N GLY A 65 0.92 -1.91 7.97
CA GLY A 65 0.76 -2.95 9.00
C GLY A 65 -0.43 -3.89 8.74
N LEU A 66 -1.51 -3.40 8.13
CA LEU A 66 -2.65 -4.24 7.75
C LEU A 66 -2.39 -5.12 6.53
N THR A 67 -1.41 -4.74 5.68
CA THR A 67 -1.14 -5.42 4.41
C THR A 67 -0.77 -6.91 4.58
N PRO A 68 0.19 -7.30 5.43
CA PRO A 68 0.52 -8.71 5.66
C PRO A 68 -0.68 -9.52 6.14
N VAL A 69 -1.44 -8.98 7.09
CA VAL A 69 -2.62 -9.65 7.67
C VAL A 69 -3.68 -9.87 6.61
N MET A 70 -3.96 -8.86 5.77
CA MET A 70 -4.96 -8.94 4.71
C MET A 70 -4.56 -9.92 3.59
N LEU A 71 -3.27 -9.97 3.24
CA LEU A 71 -2.76 -10.81 2.14
C LEU A 71 -2.69 -12.30 2.52
N LEU A 72 -2.35 -12.61 3.77
CA LEU A 72 -2.10 -14.00 4.22
C LEU A 72 -3.34 -14.68 4.79
N ARG A 73 -4.34 -13.93 5.24
CA ARG A 73 -5.56 -14.50 5.82
C ARG A 73 -6.52 -15.05 4.76
N ARG A 74 -7.51 -15.82 5.23
CA ARG A 74 -8.65 -16.28 4.42
C ARG A 74 -9.38 -15.09 3.79
N ARG A 75 -9.71 -15.18 2.51
CA ARG A 75 -10.37 -14.10 1.75
C ARG A 75 -11.89 -14.25 1.78
N GLY A 76 -12.59 -13.11 1.72
CA GLY A 76 -14.04 -13.05 1.50
C GLY A 76 -14.93 -13.23 2.75
N ASP A 77 -14.36 -13.56 3.91
CA ASP A 77 -15.05 -13.59 5.19
C ASP A 77 -15.26 -12.18 5.78
N ARG A 78 -16.03 -12.08 6.87
CA ARG A 78 -16.35 -10.78 7.51
C ARG A 78 -15.09 -10.01 7.94
N PRO A 79 -14.07 -10.62 8.60
CA PRO A 79 -12.90 -9.86 8.98
C PRO A 79 -12.03 -9.45 7.80
N HIS A 80 -11.99 -10.19 6.67
CA HIS A 80 -11.27 -9.73 5.46
C HIS A 80 -11.86 -8.40 4.98
N ARG A 81 -13.19 -8.33 4.95
CA ARG A 81 -13.93 -7.14 4.49
C ARG A 81 -13.72 -5.96 5.44
N ALA A 82 -13.71 -6.21 6.75
CA ALA A 82 -13.43 -5.16 7.74
C ALA A 82 -12.00 -4.61 7.58
N LEU A 83 -10.99 -5.49 7.54
CA LEU A 83 -9.59 -5.08 7.36
C LEU A 83 -9.38 -4.35 6.03
N GLY A 84 -9.97 -4.87 4.95
CA GLY A 84 -9.92 -4.22 3.63
C GLY A 84 -10.59 -2.85 3.61
N THR A 85 -11.65 -2.64 4.40
CA THR A 85 -12.32 -1.33 4.52
C THR A 85 -11.45 -0.33 5.25
N ILE A 86 -10.84 -0.73 6.37
CA ILE A 86 -9.91 0.13 7.12
C ILE A 86 -8.70 0.47 6.24
N TRP A 87 -8.15 -0.51 5.53
CA TRP A 87 -7.04 -0.31 4.61
C TRP A 87 -7.41 0.66 3.47
N VAL A 88 -8.59 0.50 2.86
CA VAL A 88 -9.09 1.42 1.82
C VAL A 88 -9.23 2.85 2.36
N ALA A 89 -9.83 3.01 3.54
CA ALA A 89 -9.96 4.33 4.18
C ALA A 89 -8.60 4.96 4.48
N ALA A 90 -7.65 4.18 5.00
CA ALA A 90 -6.29 4.64 5.26
C ALA A 90 -5.57 5.09 3.96
N MET A 91 -5.73 4.35 2.86
CA MET A 91 -5.15 4.73 1.56
C MET A 91 -5.75 6.02 1.01
N VAL A 92 -7.07 6.24 1.13
CA VAL A 92 -7.73 7.49 0.73
C VAL A 92 -7.22 8.66 1.57
N LEU A 93 -7.20 8.51 2.91
CA LEU A 93 -6.70 9.56 3.80
C LEU A 93 -5.24 9.89 3.51
N THR A 94 -4.40 8.88 3.34
CA THR A 94 -2.98 9.04 2.96
C THR A 94 -2.85 9.89 1.69
N ALA A 95 -3.59 9.54 0.64
CA ALA A 95 -3.55 10.25 -0.63
C ALA A 95 -4.07 11.68 -0.49
N LEU A 96 -5.17 11.93 0.22
CA LEU A 96 -5.69 13.28 0.45
C LEU A 96 -4.71 14.15 1.24
N ILE A 97 -4.15 13.63 2.32
CA ILE A 97 -3.18 14.37 3.16
C ILE A 97 -1.94 14.74 2.33
N SER A 98 -1.50 13.87 1.42
CA SER A 98 -0.31 14.13 0.60
C SER A 98 -0.42 15.40 -0.26
N PHE A 99 -1.62 15.83 -0.67
CA PHE A 99 -1.81 17.09 -1.42
C PHE A 99 -1.57 18.33 -0.55
N GLY A 100 -1.67 18.20 0.77
CA GLY A 100 -1.29 19.24 1.74
C GLY A 100 0.22 19.27 2.00
N ILE A 101 0.94 18.19 1.73
CA ILE A 101 2.40 18.10 1.88
C ILE A 101 3.07 18.69 0.62
N ARG A 102 3.05 20.02 0.52
CA ARG A 102 3.67 20.80 -0.58
C ARG A 102 5.10 21.23 -0.30
N SER A 103 5.63 20.89 0.88
CA SER A 103 6.91 21.42 1.39
C SER A 103 8.15 20.95 0.61
N VAL A 104 8.05 19.92 -0.23
CA VAL A 104 9.22 19.28 -0.86
C VAL A 104 9.54 19.86 -2.25
N ASN A 105 8.69 20.69 -2.86
CA ASN A 105 8.90 21.16 -4.23
C ASN A 105 8.57 22.63 -4.47
N HIS A 106 8.96 23.52 -3.55
CA HIS A 106 8.70 24.97 -3.65
C HIS A 106 7.21 25.31 -3.89
N GLY A 107 6.28 24.49 -3.38
CA GLY A 107 4.84 24.62 -3.61
C GLY A 107 4.30 23.95 -4.88
N GLY A 108 5.15 23.35 -5.72
CA GLY A 108 4.78 22.67 -6.95
C GLY A 108 4.32 21.21 -6.77
N PHE A 109 3.56 20.71 -7.74
CA PHE A 109 3.23 19.28 -7.83
C PHE A 109 4.50 18.47 -8.10
N SER A 110 4.65 17.36 -7.38
CA SER A 110 5.76 16.40 -7.56
C SER A 110 5.22 15.02 -7.88
N ILE A 111 6.10 14.06 -8.17
CA ILE A 111 5.71 12.69 -8.52
C ILE A 111 4.82 12.02 -7.46
N ILE A 112 4.93 12.44 -6.19
CA ILE A 112 4.07 11.94 -5.10
C ILE A 112 2.61 12.33 -5.33
N HIS A 113 2.33 13.48 -5.95
CA HIS A 113 0.97 13.93 -6.23
C HIS A 113 0.34 13.14 -7.38
N ILE A 114 1.15 12.80 -8.39
CA ILE A 114 0.72 11.90 -9.48
C ILE A 114 0.36 10.53 -8.90
N LEU A 115 1.21 10.01 -8.01
CA LEU A 115 0.93 8.76 -7.29
C LEU A 115 -0.36 8.88 -6.47
N SER A 116 -0.60 9.98 -5.78
CA SER A 116 -1.81 10.19 -4.99
C SER A 116 -3.07 10.26 -5.83
N VAL A 117 -3.05 10.92 -6.99
CA VAL A 117 -4.17 10.88 -7.96
C VAL A 117 -4.41 9.44 -8.40
N TRP A 118 -3.35 8.70 -8.74
CA TRP A 118 -3.46 7.30 -9.12
C TRP A 118 -4.07 6.43 -8.01
N VAL A 119 -3.65 6.63 -6.75
CA VAL A 119 -4.24 5.94 -5.58
C VAL A 119 -5.72 6.26 -5.45
N LEU A 120 -6.12 7.54 -5.56
CA LEU A 120 -7.51 7.97 -5.46
C LEU A 120 -8.41 7.40 -6.57
N ILE A 121 -7.86 7.10 -7.75
CA ILE A 121 -8.59 6.43 -8.82
C ILE A 121 -8.67 4.92 -8.57
N GLN A 122 -7.56 4.30 -8.16
CA GLN A 122 -7.46 2.85 -8.02
C GLN A 122 -8.19 2.30 -6.78
N VAL A 123 -8.26 3.05 -5.69
CA VAL A 123 -8.92 2.61 -4.45
C VAL A 123 -10.44 2.37 -4.67
N PRO A 124 -11.21 3.29 -5.29
CA PRO A 124 -12.59 3.01 -5.69
C PRO A 124 -12.74 1.78 -6.59
N LEU A 125 -11.80 1.54 -7.51
CA LEU A 125 -11.82 0.36 -8.38
C LEU A 125 -11.55 -0.93 -7.59
N ILE A 126 -10.65 -0.91 -6.61
CA ILE A 126 -10.41 -2.03 -5.68
C ILE A 126 -11.69 -2.34 -4.89
N TRP A 127 -12.35 -1.31 -4.37
CA TRP A 127 -13.60 -1.45 -3.62
C TRP A 127 -14.73 -1.99 -4.51
N TRP A 128 -14.91 -1.43 -5.70
CA TRP A 128 -15.95 -1.83 -6.64
C TRP A 128 -15.75 -3.27 -7.13
N SER A 129 -14.53 -3.66 -7.47
CA SER A 129 -14.21 -5.05 -7.85
C SER A 129 -14.44 -6.04 -6.70
N ALA A 130 -14.26 -5.63 -5.45
CA ALA A 130 -14.62 -6.43 -4.29
C ALA A 130 -16.15 -6.60 -4.14
N ARG A 131 -16.92 -5.51 -4.34
CA ARG A 131 -18.39 -5.50 -4.24
C ARG A 131 -19.06 -6.26 -5.36
N THR A 132 -18.49 -6.24 -6.56
CA THR A 132 -18.99 -6.96 -7.74
C THR A 132 -18.45 -8.39 -7.83
N HIS A 133 -17.78 -8.88 -6.78
CA HIS A 133 -17.21 -10.23 -6.72
C HIS A 133 -16.24 -10.56 -7.85
N ARG A 134 -15.60 -9.55 -8.45
CA ARG A 134 -14.56 -9.68 -9.47
C ARG A 134 -13.20 -9.97 -8.83
N VAL A 135 -13.08 -11.16 -8.22
CA VAL A 135 -11.95 -11.55 -7.38
C VAL A 135 -10.60 -11.41 -8.08
N ALA A 136 -10.52 -11.81 -9.37
CA ALA A 136 -9.27 -11.72 -10.12
C ALA A 136 -8.79 -10.27 -10.28
N GLN A 137 -9.70 -9.35 -10.61
CA GLN A 137 -9.42 -7.92 -10.75
C GLN A 137 -9.08 -7.29 -9.39
N HIS A 138 -9.88 -7.59 -8.37
CA HIS A 138 -9.62 -7.11 -7.00
C HIS A 138 -8.21 -7.52 -6.54
N ARG A 139 -7.86 -8.80 -6.73
CA ARG A 139 -6.55 -9.34 -6.34
C ARG A 139 -5.40 -8.68 -7.10
N SER A 140 -5.51 -8.47 -8.41
CA SER A 140 -4.47 -7.78 -9.18
C SER A 140 -4.33 -6.31 -8.78
N SER A 141 -5.44 -5.62 -8.55
CA SER A 141 -5.41 -4.20 -8.16
C SER A 141 -4.82 -4.00 -6.76
N VAL A 142 -5.15 -4.86 -5.79
CA VAL A 142 -4.52 -4.85 -4.46
C VAL A 142 -3.02 -5.11 -4.55
N ARG A 143 -2.59 -6.11 -5.33
CA ARG A 143 -1.15 -6.39 -5.55
C ARG A 143 -0.42 -5.20 -6.16
N GLY A 144 -1.00 -4.59 -7.19
CA GLY A 144 -0.43 -3.40 -7.82
C GLY A 144 -0.31 -2.23 -6.84
N MET A 145 -1.34 -2.00 -6.03
CA MET A 145 -1.33 -0.95 -5.01
C MET A 145 -0.26 -1.21 -3.93
N VAL A 146 -0.18 -2.43 -3.39
CA VAL A 146 0.84 -2.78 -2.40
C VAL A 146 2.24 -2.64 -2.99
N THR A 147 2.47 -3.13 -4.20
CA THR A 147 3.79 -3.05 -4.84
C THR A 147 4.19 -1.60 -5.13
N GLY A 148 3.33 -0.84 -5.80
CA GLY A 148 3.63 0.52 -6.24
C GLY A 148 3.53 1.56 -5.11
N ALA A 149 2.33 1.71 -4.54
CA ALA A 149 2.03 2.79 -3.62
C ALA A 149 2.48 2.55 -2.17
N LEU A 150 2.73 1.30 -1.77
CA LEU A 150 3.28 1.01 -0.43
C LEU A 150 4.77 0.68 -0.50
N LEU A 151 5.17 -0.37 -1.21
CA LEU A 151 6.55 -0.85 -1.17
C LEU A 151 7.52 0.06 -1.93
N ILE A 152 7.26 0.33 -3.22
CA ILE A 152 8.14 1.17 -4.03
C ILE A 152 8.13 2.60 -3.49
N ALA A 153 6.95 3.19 -3.29
CA ALA A 153 6.86 4.54 -2.74
C ALA A 153 7.48 4.67 -1.33
N GLY A 154 7.24 3.69 -0.46
CA GLY A 154 7.82 3.63 0.88
C GLY A 154 9.33 3.47 0.87
N PHE A 155 9.89 2.64 -0.02
CA PHE A 155 11.33 2.54 -0.23
C PHE A 155 11.94 3.90 -0.60
N PHE A 156 11.29 4.65 -1.49
CA PHE A 156 11.75 5.99 -1.90
C PHE A 156 11.57 7.08 -0.82
N THR A 157 11.16 6.74 0.41
CA THR A 157 11.18 7.67 1.54
C THR A 157 12.53 7.72 2.28
N PHE A 158 13.43 6.78 2.03
CA PHE A 158 14.76 6.70 2.64
C PHE A 158 15.91 7.31 1.80
N PRO A 159 16.05 7.05 0.49
CA PRO A 159 17.15 7.61 -0.29
C PRO A 159 16.98 9.12 -0.53
N PHE A 160 18.00 9.74 -1.11
CA PHE A 160 18.01 11.15 -1.53
C PHE A 160 17.90 12.18 -0.38
N ASN A 161 18.58 11.91 0.74
CA ASN A 161 18.58 12.79 1.92
C ASN A 161 17.16 13.15 2.39
N ARG A 162 16.21 12.21 2.28
CA ARG A 162 14.85 12.39 2.80
C ARG A 162 14.79 12.17 4.31
N MET A 163 13.81 12.78 4.96
CA MET A 163 13.67 12.83 6.43
C MET A 163 13.83 11.46 7.13
N LEU A 164 13.10 10.42 6.71
CA LEU A 164 13.20 9.09 7.34
C LEU A 164 14.58 8.44 7.10
N GLY A 165 15.19 8.67 5.93
CA GLY A 165 16.55 8.21 5.66
C GLY A 165 17.59 8.91 6.52
N GLN A 166 17.47 10.22 6.70
CA GLN A 166 18.33 10.99 7.58
C GLN A 166 18.21 10.52 9.03
N PHE A 167 16.99 10.23 9.50
CA PHE A 167 16.82 9.70 10.85
C PHE A 167 17.45 8.33 11.03
N LEU A 168 17.48 7.49 9.99
CA LEU A 168 17.97 6.11 10.12
C LEU A 168 19.47 5.97 9.90
N PHE A 169 20.02 6.70 8.92
CA PHE A 169 21.41 6.56 8.46
C PHE A 169 22.30 7.76 8.81
N GLY A 170 21.72 8.88 9.25
CA GLY A 170 22.43 10.01 9.87
C GLY A 170 22.69 9.74 11.34
#